data_AF-A0A523QRF2-F1
#
_entry.id   AF-A0A523QRF2-F1
#
_cell.length_a   1.000
_cell.length_b   1.000
_cell.length_c   1.000
_cell.angle_alpha   90.00
_cell.angle_beta   90.00
_cell.angle_gamma   90.00
#
_symmetry.space_group_name_H-M   'P 1'
#
loop_
_entity.id
_entity.type
_entity.pdbx_description
1 polymer ?
#
loop_
_entity_poly.entity_id
_entity_poly.type
_entity_poly.pdbx_seq_one_letter_code
_entity_poly.pdbx_strand_id
1 'polypeptide(L)'
;MLIKVIFVKRIISLLGILPWILLCNSCMSVRYVSTIKPPAEMRYHSGVRFNIVKSNFSYGKPAVRFQLNQRLAPNMLMETAKELYPDLFSREHAALPVKIRGHIKFSRNLLLLIALEVATLAIVYGVFPGPMFETYSFSLQTQVEDQFSGTIFASAFDEFKTKTVGWISLLTPLGLLPIPGKTEEPRDNTFTIGLASGISIHHSACMKKSIIRSVVKALESADHKKLAEAYNLRKKLE
;
A
#
# COMPACT_ATOMS: atom_id res chain seq x y z
N MET A 1 31.63 48.69 -21.27
CA MET A 1 30.46 48.34 -22.10
C MET A 1 30.28 46.82 -22.29
N LEU A 2 31.37 46.04 -22.48
CA LEU A 2 31.34 44.58 -22.65
C LEU A 2 30.70 43.79 -21.47
N ILE A 3 30.92 44.22 -20.23
CA ILE A 3 30.45 43.51 -19.01
C ILE A 3 28.91 43.52 -18.88
N LYS A 4 28.23 44.60 -19.32
CA LYS A 4 26.76 44.69 -19.31
C LYS A 4 26.11 43.71 -20.30
N VAL A 5 26.74 43.46 -21.46
CA VAL A 5 26.19 42.59 -22.51
C VAL A 5 26.24 41.11 -22.10
N ILE A 6 27.29 40.70 -21.39
CA ILE A 6 27.45 39.32 -20.90
C ILE A 6 26.44 39.03 -19.77
N PHE A 7 26.20 40.00 -18.89
CA PHE A 7 25.24 39.86 -17.79
C PHE A 7 23.79 39.75 -18.30
N VAL A 8 23.43 40.58 -19.28
CA VAL A 8 22.10 40.54 -19.93
C VAL A 8 21.88 39.23 -20.69
N LYS A 9 22.89 38.72 -21.43
CA LYS A 9 22.80 37.40 -22.10
C LYS A 9 22.62 36.23 -21.13
N ARG A 10 23.28 36.25 -19.96
CA ARG A 10 23.12 35.21 -18.93
C ARG A 10 21.74 35.27 -18.26
N ILE A 11 21.22 36.47 -18.00
CA ILE A 11 19.87 36.65 -17.44
C ILE A 11 18.78 36.21 -18.43
N ILE A 12 18.91 36.53 -19.72
CA ILE A 12 17.95 36.09 -20.76
C ILE A 12 18.01 34.57 -20.94
N SER A 13 19.20 33.95 -20.88
CA SER A 13 19.34 32.49 -20.92
C SER A 13 18.71 31.80 -19.70
N LEU A 14 18.94 32.34 -18.49
CA LEU A 14 18.32 31.84 -17.26
C LEU A 14 16.79 32.01 -17.26
N LEU A 15 16.27 33.15 -17.72
CA LEU A 15 14.83 33.40 -17.90
C LEU A 15 14.20 32.55 -19.00
N GLY A 16 14.98 32.11 -19.98
CA GLY A 16 14.54 31.14 -20.98
C GLY A 16 14.43 29.73 -20.44
N ILE A 17 15.30 29.33 -19.50
CA ILE A 17 15.37 27.97 -18.93
C ILE A 17 14.41 27.79 -17.74
N LEU A 18 14.19 28.84 -16.93
CA LEU A 18 13.33 28.80 -15.74
C LEU A 18 11.89 28.33 -16.03
N PRO A 19 11.22 28.79 -17.11
CA PRO A 19 9.89 28.32 -17.48
C PRO A 19 9.90 26.83 -17.85
N TRP A 20 10.94 26.33 -18.53
CA TRP A 20 11.04 24.90 -18.84
C TRP A 20 11.25 24.04 -17.59
N ILE A 21 12.03 24.53 -16.62
CA ILE A 21 12.18 23.84 -15.31
C ILE A 21 10.86 23.85 -14.53
N LEU A 22 10.08 24.94 -14.59
CA LEU A 22 8.77 25.05 -13.96
C LEU A 22 7.70 24.20 -14.67
N LEU A 23 7.77 24.08 -16.00
CA LEU A 23 6.86 23.29 -16.85
C LEU A 23 7.16 21.79 -16.83
N CYS A 24 8.37 21.36 -16.45
CA CYS A 24 8.74 19.94 -16.34
C CYS A 24 8.36 19.31 -14.98
N ASN A 25 7.43 19.90 -14.22
CA ASN A 25 6.91 19.30 -13.01
C ASN A 25 5.67 18.46 -13.36
N SER A 26 5.84 17.14 -13.45
CA SER A 26 4.70 16.27 -13.69
C SER A 26 3.74 16.35 -12.50
N CYS A 27 2.49 16.66 -12.78
CA CYS A 27 1.40 16.65 -11.81
C CYS A 27 0.73 15.28 -11.85
N MET A 28 0.61 14.63 -10.69
CA MET A 28 -0.06 13.34 -10.58
C MET A 28 -1.07 13.35 -9.43
N SER A 29 -2.30 12.98 -9.73
CA SER A 29 -3.30 12.59 -8.74
C SER A 29 -3.36 11.07 -8.70
N VAL A 30 -3.62 10.50 -7.52
CA VAL A 30 -3.63 9.06 -7.29
C VAL A 30 -4.73 8.68 -6.32
N ARG A 31 -5.40 7.55 -6.59
CA ARG A 31 -6.28 6.87 -5.64
C ARG A 31 -5.87 5.42 -5.44
N TYR A 32 -6.17 4.90 -4.24
CA TYR A 32 -5.80 3.56 -3.81
C TYR A 32 -7.03 2.68 -3.69
N VAL A 33 -6.97 1.50 -4.30
CA VAL A 33 -8.10 0.56 -4.31
C VAL A 33 -7.60 -0.83 -3.98
N SER A 34 -8.32 -1.51 -3.10
CA SER A 34 -8.12 -2.93 -2.82
C SER A 34 -9.29 -3.76 -3.33
N THR A 35 -9.01 -5.00 -3.75
CA THR A 35 -10.06 -5.97 -4.05
C THR A 35 -10.66 -6.57 -2.79
N ILE A 36 -9.94 -6.54 -1.66
CA ILE A 36 -10.47 -7.00 -0.38
C ILE A 36 -11.17 -5.85 0.34
N LYS A 37 -12.47 -6.04 0.61
CA LYS A 37 -13.30 -5.08 1.31
C LYS A 37 -13.39 -5.43 2.80
N PRO A 38 -13.61 -4.43 3.68
CA PRO A 38 -13.90 -4.73 5.07
C PRO A 38 -15.15 -5.64 5.15
N PRO A 39 -15.18 -6.59 6.07
CA PRO A 39 -16.39 -7.34 6.36
C PRO A 39 -17.50 -6.36 6.76
N ALA A 40 -18.72 -6.57 6.25
CA ALA A 40 -19.86 -5.69 6.52
C ALA A 40 -20.29 -5.76 8.00
N GLU A 41 -20.20 -6.96 8.58
CA GLU A 41 -20.38 -7.23 10.00
C GLU A 41 -19.31 -8.24 10.40
N MET A 42 -18.60 -7.98 11.49
CA MET A 42 -17.73 -8.99 12.07
C MET A 42 -18.59 -10.05 12.73
N ARG A 43 -18.48 -11.29 12.27
CA ARG A 43 -19.26 -12.41 12.83
C ARG A 43 -18.60 -13.02 14.06
N TYR A 44 -17.37 -12.61 14.37
CA TYR A 44 -16.53 -13.21 15.39
C TYR A 44 -16.42 -12.36 16.66
N HIS A 45 -17.06 -12.82 17.74
CA HIS A 45 -17.01 -12.23 19.07
C HIS A 45 -16.79 -13.30 20.15
N SER A 46 -15.72 -14.09 20.02
CA SER A 46 -15.41 -15.15 21.00
C SER A 46 -14.68 -14.64 22.26
N GLY A 47 -14.34 -13.34 22.33
CA GLY A 47 -13.47 -12.78 23.35
C GLY A 47 -11.98 -13.16 23.21
N VAL A 48 -11.62 -13.94 22.19
CA VAL A 48 -10.23 -14.32 21.89
C VAL A 48 -9.49 -13.13 21.31
N ARG A 49 -8.28 -12.90 21.83
CA ARG A 49 -7.37 -11.86 21.36
C ARG A 49 -6.21 -12.47 20.57
N PHE A 50 -5.77 -11.77 19.54
CA PHE A 50 -4.67 -12.17 18.66
C PHE A 50 -3.52 -11.15 18.69
N ASN A 51 -2.30 -11.63 18.51
CA ASN A 51 -1.10 -10.80 18.45
C ASN A 51 -0.27 -11.17 17.21
N ILE A 52 0.01 -10.21 16.33
CA ILE A 52 0.81 -10.46 15.13
C ILE A 52 2.29 -10.47 15.52
N VAL A 53 2.85 -11.67 15.68
CA VAL A 53 4.23 -11.86 16.15
C VAL A 53 5.25 -11.96 15.01
N LYS A 54 4.82 -12.39 13.82
CA LYS A 54 5.72 -12.60 12.68
C LYS A 54 5.03 -12.29 11.36
N SER A 55 5.74 -11.61 10.48
CA SER A 55 5.34 -11.39 9.09
C SER A 55 6.51 -11.70 8.17
N ASN A 56 6.31 -12.66 7.26
CA ASN A 56 7.31 -13.11 6.31
C ASN A 56 6.76 -12.99 4.89
N PHE A 57 7.34 -12.09 4.10
CA PHE A 57 6.94 -11.90 2.71
C PHE A 57 8.05 -12.28 1.74
N SER A 58 7.70 -13.07 0.74
CA SER A 58 8.51 -13.32 -0.45
C SER A 58 8.10 -12.35 -1.56
N TYR A 59 9.05 -11.93 -2.38
CA TYR A 59 8.86 -10.91 -3.39
C TYR A 59 9.24 -11.44 -4.76
N GLY A 60 8.37 -11.22 -5.75
CA GLY A 60 8.68 -11.58 -7.14
C GLY A 60 9.79 -10.73 -7.76
N LYS A 61 10.13 -9.57 -7.18
CA LYS A 61 11.20 -8.68 -7.66
C LYS A 61 12.06 -8.17 -6.51
N PRO A 62 13.41 -8.23 -6.59
CA PRO A 62 14.30 -7.82 -5.50
C PRO A 62 14.19 -6.33 -5.12
N ALA A 63 14.03 -5.45 -6.12
CA ALA A 63 14.06 -3.99 -5.92
C ALA A 63 12.95 -3.47 -4.96
N VAL A 64 11.84 -4.18 -4.86
CA VAL A 64 10.68 -3.77 -4.04
C VAL A 64 10.78 -4.32 -2.60
N ARG A 65 11.66 -5.32 -2.38
CA ARG A 65 11.80 -6.04 -1.10
C ARG A 65 12.17 -5.11 0.05
N PHE A 66 13.17 -4.25 -0.14
CA PHE A 66 13.66 -3.39 0.95
C PHE A 66 12.60 -2.40 1.43
N GLN A 67 11.94 -1.70 0.49
CA GLN A 67 10.92 -0.72 0.81
C GLN A 67 9.68 -1.35 1.48
N LEU A 68 9.27 -2.53 1.01
CA LEU A 68 8.10 -3.22 1.58
C LEU A 68 8.39 -3.90 2.91
N ASN A 69 9.58 -4.49 3.11
CA ASN A 69 9.92 -5.16 4.36
C ASN A 69 9.83 -4.22 5.57
N GLN A 70 10.32 -2.99 5.44
CA GLN A 70 10.22 -2.01 6.52
C GLN A 70 8.78 -1.62 6.82
N ARG A 71 7.95 -1.48 5.77
CA ARG A 71 6.57 -1.03 5.87
C ARG A 71 5.58 -2.12 6.30
N LEU A 72 5.92 -3.38 6.07
CA LEU A 72 5.13 -4.56 6.40
C LEU A 72 5.70 -5.34 7.60
N ALA A 73 6.55 -4.69 8.40
CA ALA A 73 7.08 -5.24 9.63
C ALA A 73 5.95 -5.66 10.59
N PRO A 74 6.15 -6.69 11.43
CA PRO A 74 5.11 -7.22 12.31
C PRO A 74 4.50 -6.14 13.20
N ASN A 75 5.33 -5.25 13.76
CA ASN A 75 4.88 -4.15 14.62
C ASN A 75 3.96 -3.17 13.88
N MET A 76 4.27 -2.84 12.62
CA MET A 76 3.46 -1.94 11.80
C MET A 76 2.11 -2.54 11.43
N LEU A 77 2.10 -3.85 11.15
CA LEU A 77 0.87 -4.61 10.92
C LEU A 77 0.06 -4.71 12.19
N MET A 78 0.69 -4.95 13.34
CA MET A 78 0.02 -5.03 14.64
C MET A 78 -0.64 -3.70 15.03
N GLU A 79 0.03 -2.56 14.86
CA GLU A 79 -0.60 -1.25 15.13
C GLU A 79 -1.80 -1.01 14.21
N THR A 80 -1.65 -1.33 12.92
CA THR A 80 -2.76 -1.20 11.96
C THR A 80 -3.92 -2.15 12.32
N ALA A 81 -3.62 -3.34 12.83
CA ALA A 81 -4.62 -4.31 13.26
C ALA A 81 -5.41 -3.83 14.49
N LYS A 82 -4.72 -3.24 15.47
CA LYS A 82 -5.35 -2.62 16.64
C LYS A 82 -6.22 -1.42 16.28
N GLU A 83 -5.78 -0.59 15.33
CA GLU A 83 -6.55 0.56 14.85
C GLU A 83 -7.85 0.12 14.18
N LEU A 84 -7.80 -0.92 13.33
CA LEU A 84 -8.97 -1.39 12.57
C LEU A 84 -9.90 -2.30 13.39
N TYR A 85 -9.33 -3.12 14.26
CA TYR A 85 -10.00 -4.23 14.95
C TYR A 85 -9.53 -4.31 16.41
N PRO A 86 -9.76 -3.27 17.22
CA PRO A 86 -9.25 -3.19 18.59
C PRO A 86 -9.76 -4.32 19.48
N ASP A 87 -10.92 -4.89 19.18
CA ASP A 87 -11.52 -6.00 19.93
C ASP A 87 -10.93 -7.37 19.60
N LEU A 88 -10.24 -7.50 18.47
CA LEU A 88 -9.63 -8.76 18.03
C LEU A 88 -8.13 -8.80 18.30
N PHE A 89 -7.44 -7.67 18.19
CA PHE A 89 -5.99 -7.63 18.30
C PHE A 89 -5.53 -6.95 19.59
N SER A 90 -4.68 -7.62 20.35
CA SER A 90 -4.04 -7.09 21.56
C SER A 90 -2.60 -7.57 21.68
N ARG A 91 -1.76 -6.81 22.40
CA ARG A 91 -0.37 -7.17 22.71
C ARG A 91 -0.23 -7.91 24.05
N GLU A 92 -1.34 -8.26 24.68
CA GLU A 92 -1.36 -9.10 25.87
C GLU A 92 -0.61 -10.41 25.65
N HIS A 93 -0.01 -10.94 26.73
CA HIS A 93 0.73 -12.20 26.67
C HIS A 93 -0.19 -13.38 26.36
N ALA A 94 -1.43 -13.37 26.89
CA ALA A 94 -2.47 -14.35 26.60
C ALA A 94 -2.93 -14.36 25.13
N ALA A 95 -2.73 -13.27 24.38
CA ALA A 95 -3.18 -13.18 22.99
C ALA A 95 -2.50 -14.23 22.10
N LEU A 96 -3.28 -14.88 21.23
CA LEU A 96 -2.80 -15.95 20.36
C LEU A 96 -1.84 -15.41 19.30
N PRO A 97 -0.65 -15.99 19.11
CA PRO A 97 0.33 -15.48 18.19
C PRO A 97 -0.03 -15.84 16.74
N VAL A 98 -0.22 -14.80 15.94
CA VAL A 98 -0.51 -14.88 14.51
C VAL A 98 0.77 -14.68 13.72
N LYS A 99 1.03 -15.61 12.81
CA LYS A 99 2.09 -15.52 11.80
C LYS A 99 1.48 -15.32 10.43
N ILE A 100 1.96 -14.31 9.73
CA ILE A 100 1.55 -13.98 8.37
C ILE A 100 2.68 -14.41 7.45
N ARG A 101 2.36 -15.25 6.47
CA ARG A 101 3.26 -15.58 5.36
C ARG A 101 2.62 -15.11 4.07
N GLY A 102 3.39 -14.56 3.16
CA GLY A 102 2.80 -14.16 1.89
C GLY A 102 3.79 -14.03 0.75
N HIS A 103 3.27 -14.10 -0.45
CA HIS A 103 3.99 -13.80 -1.68
C HIS A 103 3.43 -12.53 -2.31
N ILE A 104 4.30 -11.57 -2.61
CA ILE A 104 3.95 -10.29 -3.21
C ILE A 104 4.51 -10.22 -4.63
N LYS A 105 3.60 -10.13 -5.61
CA LYS A 105 3.94 -9.89 -7.02
C LYS A 105 3.67 -8.43 -7.35
N PHE A 106 4.71 -7.73 -7.78
CA PHE A 106 4.62 -6.36 -8.26
C PHE A 106 4.63 -6.33 -9.80
N SER A 107 3.57 -5.79 -10.39
CA SER A 107 3.50 -5.47 -11.80
C SER A 107 3.33 -3.98 -12.00
N ARG A 108 4.17 -3.40 -12.87
CA ARG A 108 4.06 -2.02 -13.32
C ARG A 108 4.13 -2.00 -14.84
N ASN A 109 3.17 -1.34 -15.48
CA ASN A 109 3.18 -1.18 -16.94
C ASN A 109 3.96 0.09 -17.30
N LEU A 110 5.28 -0.04 -17.37
CA LEU A 110 6.18 1.09 -17.63
C LEU A 110 5.98 1.67 -19.04
N LEU A 111 5.73 0.82 -20.04
CA LEU A 111 5.47 1.26 -21.41
C LEU A 111 4.23 2.15 -21.47
N LEU A 112 3.15 1.75 -20.80
CA LEU A 112 1.92 2.53 -20.72
C LEU A 112 2.15 3.87 -20.00
N LEU A 113 2.95 3.88 -18.94
CA LEU A 113 3.29 5.12 -18.22
C LEU A 113 4.06 6.09 -19.12
N ILE A 114 5.11 5.61 -19.79
CA ILE A 114 5.91 6.41 -20.74
C ILE A 114 5.03 6.91 -21.89
N ALA A 115 4.19 6.04 -22.47
CA ALA A 115 3.29 6.42 -23.55
C ALA A 115 2.31 7.52 -23.12
N LEU A 116 1.79 7.46 -21.89
CA LEU A 116 0.90 8.48 -21.35
C LEU A 116 1.62 9.80 -21.04
N GLU A 117 2.84 9.75 -20.49
CA GLU A 117 3.68 10.94 -20.32
C GLU A 117 3.97 11.62 -21.67
N VAL A 118 4.38 10.85 -22.68
CA VAL A 118 4.62 11.38 -24.04
C VAL A 118 3.34 11.91 -24.67
N ALA A 119 2.20 11.24 -24.48
CA ALA A 119 0.91 11.73 -24.98
C ALA A 119 0.52 13.08 -24.36
N THR A 120 0.85 13.32 -23.08
CA THR A 120 0.63 14.63 -22.44
C THR A 120 1.52 15.75 -22.99
N LEU A 121 2.66 15.42 -23.63
CA LEU A 121 3.47 16.41 -24.36
C LEU A 121 2.83 16.78 -25.70
N ALA A 122 2.26 15.80 -26.41
CA ALA A 122 1.60 16.02 -27.69
C ALA A 122 0.29 16.81 -27.54
N ILE A 123 -0.41 16.63 -26.42
CA ILE A 123 -1.63 17.36 -26.08
C ILE A 123 -1.33 18.24 -24.87
N VAL A 124 -0.84 19.46 -25.13
CA VAL A 124 -0.41 20.46 -24.13
C VAL A 124 -1.49 20.78 -23.08
N TYR A 125 -2.75 20.42 -23.33
CA TYR A 125 -3.89 20.58 -22.39
C TYR A 125 -4.56 19.26 -21.99
N GLY A 126 -3.95 18.11 -22.29
CA GLY A 126 -4.52 16.80 -22.07
C GLY A 126 -4.27 16.29 -20.66
N VAL A 127 -5.35 15.91 -19.97
CA VAL A 127 -5.28 14.90 -18.90
C VAL A 127 -5.53 13.57 -19.54
N PHE A 128 -4.61 12.64 -19.35
CA PHE A 128 -4.88 11.27 -19.71
C PHE A 128 -5.22 10.46 -18.46
N PRO A 129 -6.42 9.87 -18.40
CA PRO A 129 -6.71 8.90 -17.37
C PRO A 129 -5.79 7.70 -17.57
N GLY A 130 -4.85 7.50 -16.65
CA GLY A 130 -4.01 6.32 -16.63
C GLY A 130 -4.78 5.16 -16.01
N PRO A 131 -5.13 4.10 -16.77
CA PRO A 131 -6.09 3.12 -16.28
C PRO A 131 -5.54 2.27 -15.13
N MET A 132 -4.21 2.09 -15.04
CA MET A 132 -3.55 1.38 -13.95
C MET A 132 -2.05 1.41 -14.22
N PHE A 133 -1.24 1.92 -13.30
CA PHE A 133 0.21 1.84 -13.49
C PHE A 133 0.84 0.79 -12.60
N GLU A 134 0.32 0.60 -11.38
CA GLU A 134 0.93 -0.30 -10.40
C GLU A 134 -0.12 -1.21 -9.77
N THR A 135 0.15 -2.52 -9.82
CA THR A 135 -0.64 -3.55 -9.15
C THR A 135 0.27 -4.38 -8.27
N TYR A 136 -0.14 -4.54 -7.02
CA TYR A 136 0.47 -5.48 -6.08
C TYR A 136 -0.51 -6.61 -5.87
N SER A 137 -0.13 -7.81 -6.27
CA SER A 137 -0.91 -9.03 -6.02
C SER A 137 -0.31 -9.74 -4.80
N PHE A 138 -1.15 -9.99 -3.81
CA PHE A 138 -0.82 -10.65 -2.57
C PHE A 138 -1.43 -12.03 -2.59
N SER A 139 -0.64 -13.02 -2.16
CA SER A 139 -1.09 -14.36 -1.82
C SER A 139 -0.70 -14.59 -0.37
N LEU A 140 -1.66 -14.61 0.56
CA LEU A 140 -1.40 -14.62 2.00
C LEU A 140 -1.88 -15.90 2.67
N GLN A 141 -1.03 -16.46 3.51
CA GLN A 141 -1.35 -17.52 4.44
C GLN A 141 -1.29 -16.98 5.87
N THR A 142 -2.37 -17.17 6.63
CA THR A 142 -2.45 -16.84 8.04
C THR A 142 -2.29 -18.11 8.86
N GLN A 143 -1.43 -18.09 9.86
CA GLN A 143 -1.21 -19.19 10.79
C GLN A 143 -1.37 -18.70 12.21
N VAL A 144 -2.10 -19.44 13.03
CA VAL A 144 -2.13 -19.26 14.49
C VAL A 144 -1.40 -20.46 15.07
N GLU A 145 -0.34 -20.18 15.81
CA GLU A 145 0.41 -21.21 16.51
C GLU A 145 0.23 -21.03 18.01
N ASP A 146 0.44 -22.09 18.77
CA ASP A 146 0.69 -21.99 20.19
C ASP A 146 1.99 -22.72 20.53
N GLN A 147 2.66 -22.23 21.58
CA GLN A 147 3.95 -22.75 22.00
C GLN A 147 3.86 -24.18 22.53
N PHE A 148 2.67 -24.61 22.99
CA PHE A 148 2.45 -25.94 23.56
C PHE A 148 1.86 -26.91 22.54
N SER A 149 0.88 -26.49 21.74
CA SER A 149 0.18 -27.38 20.81
C SER A 149 0.68 -27.33 19.35
N GLY A 150 1.62 -26.44 19.03
CA GLY A 150 2.02 -26.19 17.65
C GLY A 150 0.96 -25.42 16.85
N THR A 151 0.85 -25.67 15.55
CA THR A 151 -0.10 -24.94 14.68
C THR A 151 -1.54 -25.30 15.00
N ILE A 152 -2.31 -24.33 15.52
CA ILE A 152 -3.73 -24.47 15.85
C ILE A 152 -4.59 -24.26 14.60
N PHE A 153 -4.21 -23.28 13.79
CA PHE A 153 -4.92 -22.92 12.58
C PHE A 153 -3.94 -22.51 11.49
N ALA A 154 -4.21 -22.95 10.26
CA ALA A 154 -3.54 -22.46 9.07
C ALA A 154 -4.57 -22.28 7.97
N SER A 155 -4.68 -21.07 7.44
CA SER A 155 -5.53 -20.81 6.28
C SER A 155 -4.86 -21.31 5.00
N ALA A 156 -5.66 -21.49 3.96
CA ALA A 156 -5.15 -21.52 2.59
C ALA A 156 -4.63 -20.11 2.20
N PHE A 157 -3.92 -20.04 1.08
CA PHE A 157 -3.51 -18.77 0.50
C PHE A 157 -4.73 -18.01 -0.04
N ASP A 158 -5.06 -16.86 0.56
CA ASP A 158 -6.06 -15.93 0.02
C ASP A 158 -5.37 -14.93 -0.92
N GLU A 159 -5.97 -14.70 -2.09
CA GLU A 159 -5.42 -13.81 -3.10
C GLU A 159 -6.19 -12.50 -3.19
N PHE A 160 -5.49 -11.37 -3.09
CA PHE A 160 -6.08 -10.07 -3.32
C PHE A 160 -5.09 -9.13 -4.02
N LYS A 161 -5.61 -8.03 -4.55
CA LYS A 161 -4.82 -7.04 -5.28
C LYS A 161 -5.04 -5.66 -4.68
N THR A 162 -3.95 -4.92 -4.47
CA THR A 162 -4.01 -3.47 -4.30
C THR A 162 -3.55 -2.81 -5.60
N LYS A 163 -4.26 -1.75 -5.97
CA LYS A 163 -4.10 -1.05 -7.24
C LYS A 163 -3.94 0.43 -6.98
N THR A 164 -3.04 1.02 -7.75
CA THR A 164 -2.83 2.46 -7.84
C THR A 164 -3.41 2.92 -9.16
N VAL A 165 -4.42 3.79 -9.09
CA VAL A 165 -5.07 4.40 -10.26
C VAL A 165 -4.76 5.89 -10.23
N GLY A 166 -4.26 6.41 -11.34
CA GLY A 166 -3.63 7.73 -11.37
C GLY A 166 -3.97 8.52 -12.64
N TRP A 167 -4.02 9.83 -12.53
CA TRP A 167 -3.98 10.76 -13.66
C TRP A 167 -2.62 11.41 -13.66
N ILE A 168 -2.01 11.54 -14.83
CA ILE A 168 -0.73 12.22 -14.99
C ILE A 168 -0.86 13.30 -16.05
N SER A 169 -0.26 14.45 -15.78
CA SER A 169 -0.06 15.50 -16.78
C SER A 169 1.32 16.10 -16.58
N LEU A 170 2.12 16.14 -17.64
CA LEU A 170 3.49 16.64 -17.54
C LEU A 170 3.56 18.17 -17.51
N LEU A 171 2.70 18.85 -18.28
CA LEU A 171 2.79 20.29 -18.54
C LEU A 171 1.65 21.10 -17.90
N THR A 172 0.62 20.43 -17.34
CA THR A 172 -0.56 21.13 -16.83
C THR A 172 -0.91 20.74 -15.40
N PRO A 173 -1.53 21.66 -14.62
CA PRO A 173 -2.06 21.33 -13.30
C PRO A 173 -3.27 20.40 -13.38
N LEU A 174 -3.79 20.08 -14.57
CA LEU A 174 -4.95 19.21 -14.71
C LEU A 174 -4.68 17.76 -14.26
N GLY A 175 -3.40 17.37 -14.14
CA GLY A 175 -3.02 16.12 -13.48
C GLY A 175 -3.41 16.06 -12.00
N LEU A 176 -3.73 17.20 -11.36
CA LEU A 176 -4.21 17.30 -9.98
C LEU A 176 -5.74 17.15 -9.86
N LEU A 177 -6.45 17.04 -10.98
CA LEU A 177 -7.89 16.86 -10.96
C LEU A 177 -8.24 15.55 -10.23
N PRO A 178 -9.33 15.54 -9.44
CA PRO A 178 -9.69 14.39 -8.65
C PRO A 178 -10.09 13.22 -9.53
N ILE A 179 -9.45 12.07 -9.31
CA ILE A 179 -9.78 10.85 -10.03
C ILE A 179 -11.16 10.35 -9.60
N PRO A 180 -12.08 10.11 -10.55
CA PRO A 180 -13.40 9.61 -10.25
C PRO A 180 -13.35 8.21 -9.64
N GLY A 181 -14.32 7.94 -8.77
CA GLY A 181 -14.49 6.66 -8.08
C GLY A 181 -14.03 6.67 -6.61
N LYS A 182 -14.46 5.63 -5.89
CA LYS A 182 -14.14 5.45 -4.47
C LYS A 182 -12.64 5.17 -4.27
N THR A 183 -12.09 5.66 -3.18
CA THR A 183 -10.72 5.41 -2.72
C THR A 183 -10.77 4.88 -1.30
N GLU A 184 -9.87 3.97 -0.94
CA GLU A 184 -9.80 3.43 0.42
C GLU A 184 -8.94 4.28 1.36
N GLU A 185 -8.07 5.10 0.79
CA GLU A 185 -7.22 6.04 1.49
C GLU A 185 -7.37 7.43 0.88
N PRO A 186 -7.00 8.50 1.61
CA PRO A 186 -6.88 9.84 1.03
C PRO A 186 -6.14 9.81 -0.32
N ARG A 187 -6.63 10.61 -1.26
CA ARG A 187 -5.99 10.75 -2.56
C ARG A 187 -4.64 11.44 -2.37
N ASP A 188 -3.65 10.96 -3.10
CA ASP A 188 -2.35 11.61 -3.16
C ASP A 188 -2.29 12.51 -4.38
N ASN A 189 -1.90 13.76 -4.16
CA ASN A 189 -1.56 14.70 -5.20
C ASN A 189 -0.07 15.01 -5.06
N THR A 190 0.72 14.67 -6.06
CA THR A 190 2.18 14.86 -6.02
C THR A 190 2.67 15.59 -7.27
N PHE A 191 3.71 16.40 -7.08
CA PHE A 191 4.53 16.94 -8.14
C PHE A 191 5.76 16.05 -8.24
N THR A 192 5.84 15.24 -9.28
CA THR A 192 6.98 14.36 -9.51
C THR A 192 7.95 15.00 -10.51
N ILE A 193 9.21 15.12 -10.12
CA ILE A 193 10.31 15.33 -11.07
C ILE A 193 10.88 13.95 -11.37
N GLY A 194 10.46 13.35 -12.49
CA GLY A 194 10.91 12.03 -12.95
C GLY A 194 10.11 10.82 -12.45
N LEU A 195 10.31 9.68 -13.13
CA LEU A 195 9.59 8.40 -12.99
C LEU A 195 9.76 7.67 -11.64
N ALA A 196 10.54 8.23 -10.70
CA ALA A 196 10.94 7.61 -9.45
C ALA A 196 10.05 8.06 -8.29
N SER A 197 8.80 7.59 -8.25
CA SER A 197 7.99 7.66 -7.04
C SER A 197 8.23 6.40 -6.20
N GLY A 198 8.79 6.57 -4.99
CA GLY A 198 8.73 5.54 -3.96
C GLY A 198 7.28 5.21 -3.59
N ILE A 199 7.06 4.11 -2.87
CA ILE A 199 5.71 3.76 -2.38
C ILE A 199 5.19 4.93 -1.51
N SER A 200 4.01 5.47 -1.79
CA SER A 200 3.46 6.55 -0.96
C SER A 200 3.02 6.05 0.42
N ILE A 201 2.86 6.96 1.38
CA ILE A 201 2.39 6.62 2.74
C ILE A 201 0.96 6.05 2.67
N HIS A 202 0.10 6.66 1.85
CA HIS A 202 -1.27 6.22 1.66
C HIS A 202 -1.36 4.87 0.93
N HIS A 203 -0.49 4.61 -0.06
CA HIS A 203 -0.42 3.27 -0.64
C HIS A 203 -0.02 2.23 0.42
N SER A 204 0.97 2.55 1.26
CA SER A 204 1.38 1.67 2.35
C SER A 204 0.27 1.42 3.36
N ALA A 205 -0.51 2.44 3.71
CA ALA A 205 -1.68 2.30 4.58
C ALA A 205 -2.71 1.36 3.95
N CYS A 206 -3.07 1.58 2.68
CA CYS A 206 -4.00 0.71 1.93
C CYS A 206 -3.54 -0.76 1.92
N MET A 207 -2.24 -1.02 1.68
CA MET A 207 -1.68 -2.37 1.72
C MET A 207 -1.80 -3.00 3.10
N LYS A 208 -1.39 -2.30 4.17
CA LYS A 208 -1.49 -2.81 5.54
C LYS A 208 -2.94 -3.13 5.91
N LYS A 209 -3.87 -2.20 5.66
CA LYS A 209 -5.30 -2.42 5.92
C LYS A 209 -5.84 -3.63 5.16
N SER A 210 -5.43 -3.80 3.90
CA SER A 210 -5.83 -4.96 3.08
C SER A 210 -5.30 -6.28 3.63
N ILE A 211 -4.02 -6.32 4.04
CA ILE A 211 -3.41 -7.49 4.68
C ILE A 211 -4.17 -7.87 5.95
N ILE A 212 -4.45 -6.90 6.82
CA ILE A 212 -5.18 -7.15 8.06
C ILE A 212 -6.60 -7.65 7.79
N ARG A 213 -7.32 -7.08 6.83
CA ARG A 213 -8.65 -7.58 6.44
C ARG A 213 -8.61 -9.03 5.97
N SER A 214 -7.56 -9.42 5.23
CA SER A 214 -7.37 -10.79 4.78
C SER A 214 -7.08 -11.73 5.95
N VAL A 215 -6.27 -11.29 6.92
CA VAL A 215 -6.03 -12.02 8.16
C VAL A 215 -7.33 -12.21 8.94
N VAL A 216 -8.13 -11.15 9.13
CA VAL A 216 -9.41 -11.24 9.84
C VAL A 216 -10.36 -12.21 9.13
N LYS A 217 -10.52 -12.10 7.81
CA LYS A 217 -11.34 -13.03 7.02
C LYS A 217 -10.86 -14.48 7.17
N ALA A 218 -9.55 -14.72 7.24
CA ALA A 218 -9.00 -16.04 7.50
C ALA A 218 -9.35 -16.53 8.92
N LEU A 219 -9.21 -15.67 9.94
CA LEU A 219 -9.57 -16.00 11.32
C LEU A 219 -11.08 -16.24 11.50
N GLU A 220 -11.93 -15.53 10.76
CA GLU A 220 -13.38 -15.77 10.72
C GLU A 220 -13.74 -17.14 10.15
N SER A 221 -12.90 -17.70 9.28
CA SER A 221 -13.08 -19.06 8.74
C SER A 221 -12.53 -20.17 9.63
N ALA A 222 -11.83 -19.82 10.72
CA ALA A 222 -11.18 -20.77 11.61
C ALA A 222 -12.18 -21.46 12.56
N ASP A 223 -11.79 -22.60 13.11
CA ASP A 223 -12.55 -23.26 14.18
C ASP A 223 -12.46 -22.43 15.48
N HIS A 224 -13.50 -21.64 15.72
CA HIS A 224 -13.57 -20.72 16.84
C HIS A 224 -13.51 -21.40 18.20
N LYS A 225 -13.97 -22.66 18.32
CA LYS A 225 -13.90 -23.40 19.57
C LYS A 225 -12.46 -23.73 19.92
N LYS A 226 -11.69 -24.24 18.94
CA LYS A 226 -10.26 -24.53 19.12
C LYS A 226 -9.45 -23.29 19.46
N LEU A 227 -9.75 -22.16 18.80
CA LEU A 227 -9.10 -20.88 19.13
C LEU A 227 -9.44 -20.40 20.55
N ALA A 228 -10.70 -20.53 20.98
CA ALA A 228 -11.11 -20.16 22.32
C ALA A 228 -10.47 -21.06 23.40
N GLU A 229 -10.40 -22.36 23.17
CA GLU A 229 -9.72 -23.31 24.05
C GLU A 229 -8.25 -22.96 24.21
N ALA A 230 -7.53 -22.73 23.11
CA ALA A 230 -6.12 -22.35 23.14
C ALA A 230 -5.89 -21.01 23.88
N TYR A 231 -6.76 -20.03 23.65
CA TYR A 231 -6.68 -18.74 24.34
C TYR A 231 -6.92 -18.87 25.84
N ASN A 232 -7.94 -19.64 26.25
CA ASN A 232 -8.24 -19.89 27.65
C ASN A 232 -7.13 -20.66 28.37
N LEU A 233 -6.47 -21.60 27.68
CA LEU A 233 -5.31 -22.30 28.22
C LEU A 233 -4.16 -21.32 28.51
N ARG A 234 -3.84 -20.42 27.57
CA ARG A 234 -2.83 -19.38 27.77
C ARG A 234 -3.17 -18.44 28.92
N LYS A 235 -4.42 -17.99 29.00
CA LYS A 235 -4.88 -17.09 30.05
C LYS A 235 -4.76 -17.71 31.46
N LYS A 236 -4.83 -19.03 31.59
CA LYS A 236 -4.65 -19.74 32.87
C LYS A 236 -3.17 -19.90 33.28
N LEU A 237 -2.24 -19.67 32.35
CA LEU A 237 -0.79 -19.77 32.59
C LEU A 237 -0.17 -18.42 32.98
N GLU A 238 -0.95 -17.34 32.95
CA GLU A 238 -0.62 -16.03 33.54
C GLU A 238 -0.99 -15.99 35.03
#